data_AF-A0A7X7R6Q0-F1
#
_entry.id   AF-A0A7X7R6Q0-F1
#
_cell.length_a   1.000
_cell.length_b   1.000
_cell.length_c   1.000
_cell.angle_alpha   90.00
_cell.angle_beta   90.00
_cell.angle_gamma   90.00
#
_symmetry.space_group_name_H-M   'P 1'
#
loop_
_entity.id
_entity.type
_entity.pdbx_description
1 polymer ?
#
loop_
_entity_poly.entity_id
_entity_poly.type
_entity_poly.pdbx_seq_one_letter_code
_entity_poly.pdbx_strand_id
1 'polypeptide(L)'
;MAEEIYKRDIERIDKIFLKVTQGFTLKSLHDHFYKLHLSENIPFLPAFVYGVPLAHNNPTPIIFDDQASLSSSIVNEEISDELLIEAVALLKKENVNINKNDAHGFAAFLKQVHRREITDGNYVIILNSGKSNVKIMQLQNDDDIHKDFLVDVTRTWLAQYSDSVIETREAIENAMDKGFILLAEKDGAYEGICVVVYIGFPNFIPTYHLAYIGVKKQSKGRGIGIELIQKAIELSNGKLSLHVDLSNNKAKKLYEKMGFVHKYNRMIYQDI
;
A
#
# COMPACT_ATOMS: atom_id res chain seq x y z
N MET A 1 6.95 -6.55 4.49
CA MET A 1 7.78 -6.54 3.27
C MET A 1 9.23 -6.91 3.57
N ALA A 2 10.08 -6.07 4.16
CA ALA A 2 11.50 -6.42 4.42
C ALA A 2 11.68 -7.66 5.33
N GLU A 3 10.98 -7.70 6.46
CA GLU A 3 10.98 -8.88 7.36
C GLU A 3 10.36 -10.14 6.71
N GLU A 4 9.43 -9.97 5.76
CA GLU A 4 8.82 -11.11 5.04
C GLU A 4 9.75 -11.66 3.97
N ILE A 5 10.60 -10.81 3.38
CA ILE A 5 11.64 -11.20 2.43
C ILE A 5 12.66 -12.08 3.15
N TYR A 6 13.12 -11.68 4.33
CA TYR A 6 14.14 -12.42 5.08
C TYR A 6 13.61 -13.76 5.64
N LYS A 7 12.33 -13.82 6.03
CA LYS A 7 11.68 -15.07 6.51
C LYS A 7 11.59 -16.19 5.46
N ARG A 8 11.91 -15.94 4.18
CA ARG A 8 11.88 -16.94 3.11
C ARG A 8 13.20 -17.71 2.92
N ASP A 9 14.05 -17.76 3.95
CA ASP A 9 15.37 -18.44 3.93
C ASP A 9 16.28 -17.99 2.78
N ILE A 10 16.24 -16.70 2.43
CA ILE A 10 17.20 -16.13 1.49
C ILE A 10 18.40 -15.66 2.31
N GLU A 11 19.35 -16.57 2.58
CA GLU A 11 20.59 -16.29 3.33
C GLU A 11 21.46 -15.20 2.67
N ARG A 12 21.21 -14.92 1.38
CA ARG A 12 21.98 -13.95 0.59
C ARG A 12 21.09 -13.23 -0.42
N ILE A 13 21.10 -11.89 -0.38
CA ILE A 13 20.49 -11.03 -1.40
C ILE A 13 21.60 -10.12 -1.93
N ASP A 14 21.90 -10.20 -3.22
CA ASP A 14 22.95 -9.37 -3.85
C ASP A 14 22.39 -8.02 -4.29
N LYS A 15 21.21 -8.02 -4.91
CA LYS A 15 20.58 -6.79 -5.44
C LYS A 15 19.07 -6.75 -5.20
N ILE A 16 18.55 -5.57 -4.89
CA ILE A 16 17.13 -5.27 -4.78
C ILE A 16 16.80 -4.21 -5.83
N PHE A 17 16.04 -4.60 -6.84
CA PHE A 17 15.53 -3.71 -7.88
C PHE A 17 14.18 -3.13 -7.46
N LEU A 18 13.99 -1.83 -7.61
CA LEU A 18 12.75 -1.18 -7.20
C LEU A 18 12.39 0.01 -8.08
N LYS A 19 11.10 0.31 -8.13
CA LYS A 19 10.63 1.62 -8.59
C LYS A 19 10.81 2.65 -7.48
N VAL A 20 11.30 3.85 -7.84
CA VAL A 20 11.38 4.98 -6.94
C VAL A 20 10.50 6.13 -7.42
N THR A 21 9.51 6.51 -6.60
CA THR A 21 8.65 7.67 -6.86
C THR A 21 9.01 8.83 -5.92
N GLN A 22 8.83 8.61 -4.61
CA GLN A 22 9.15 9.57 -3.55
C GLN A 22 10.22 9.02 -2.60
N GLY A 23 10.93 7.95 -3.01
CA GLY A 23 12.03 7.29 -2.30
C GLY A 23 11.81 6.78 -0.87
N PHE A 24 10.61 6.90 -0.29
CA PHE A 24 10.31 6.32 1.04
C PHE A 24 10.52 4.81 1.12
N THR A 25 10.12 4.07 0.08
CA THR A 25 10.33 2.62 0.02
C THR A 25 11.81 2.26 -0.04
N LEU A 26 12.58 2.99 -0.88
CA LEU A 26 14.02 2.83 -0.96
C LEU A 26 14.66 3.07 0.41
N LYS A 27 14.37 4.21 1.05
CA LYS A 27 14.89 4.56 2.37
C LYS A 27 14.52 3.51 3.42
N SER A 28 13.25 3.10 3.47
CA SER A 28 12.79 2.15 4.49
C SER A 28 13.41 0.76 4.33
N LEU A 29 13.59 0.29 3.09
CA LEU A 29 14.25 -1.00 2.84
C LEU A 29 15.74 -0.88 3.13
N HIS A 30 16.38 0.17 2.64
CA HIS A 30 17.79 0.45 2.88
C HIS A 30 18.10 0.51 4.38
N ASP A 31 17.40 1.37 5.15
CA ASP A 31 17.58 1.52 6.59
C ASP A 31 17.41 0.18 7.34
N HIS A 32 16.53 -0.70 6.86
CA HIS A 32 16.31 -2.02 7.45
C HIS A 32 17.46 -2.97 7.17
N PHE A 33 17.85 -3.15 5.91
CA PHE A 33 18.97 -4.01 5.52
C PHE A 33 20.30 -3.49 6.08
N TYR A 34 20.47 -2.17 6.17
CA TYR A 34 21.62 -1.54 6.79
C TYR A 34 21.72 -1.88 8.27
N LYS A 35 20.60 -1.84 9.02
CA LYS A 35 20.58 -2.29 10.41
C LYS A 35 20.93 -3.76 10.56
N LEU A 36 20.40 -4.63 9.68
CA LEU A 36 20.72 -6.06 9.69
C LEU A 36 22.21 -6.31 9.44
N HIS A 37 22.81 -5.55 8.52
CA HIS A 37 24.23 -5.65 8.21
C HIS A 37 25.10 -5.17 9.38
N LEU A 38 24.76 -4.02 9.99
CA LEU A 38 25.47 -3.50 11.16
C LEU A 38 25.38 -4.43 12.38
N SER A 39 24.29 -5.19 12.50
CA SER A 39 24.10 -6.16 13.57
C SER A 39 24.61 -7.56 13.22
N GLU A 40 25.38 -7.71 12.13
CA GLU A 40 25.96 -8.98 11.65
C GLU A 40 24.93 -10.09 11.36
N ASN A 41 23.65 -9.73 11.19
CA ASN A 41 22.60 -10.68 10.82
C ASN A 41 22.66 -11.03 9.33
N ILE A 42 23.28 -10.17 8.51
CA ILE A 42 23.57 -10.46 7.10
C ILE A 42 25.05 -10.12 6.80
N PRO A 43 25.75 -10.96 6.02
CA PRO A 43 27.17 -10.76 5.74
C PRO A 43 27.43 -9.59 4.80
N PHE A 44 26.47 -9.23 3.95
CA PHE A 44 26.60 -8.16 2.96
C PHE A 44 25.32 -7.32 2.86
N LEU A 45 25.50 -6.02 2.65
CA LEU A 45 24.40 -5.12 2.30
C LEU A 45 24.06 -5.27 0.79
N PRO A 46 22.81 -5.58 0.42
CA PRO A 46 22.42 -5.64 -0.99
C PRO A 46 22.55 -4.29 -1.68
N ALA A 47 22.85 -4.29 -2.98
CA ALA A 47 22.75 -3.10 -3.81
C ALA A 47 21.28 -2.79 -4.14
N PHE A 48 20.83 -1.57 -3.90
CA PHE A 48 19.50 -1.08 -4.21
C PHE A 48 19.52 -0.38 -5.56
N VAL A 49 18.93 -1.01 -6.58
CA VAL A 49 18.93 -0.52 -7.95
C VAL A 49 17.54 0.03 -8.30
N TYR A 50 17.46 1.25 -8.84
CA TYR A 50 16.17 1.80 -9.27
C TYR A 50 16.20 2.38 -10.68
N GLY A 51 15.15 2.09 -11.44
CA GLY A 51 14.96 2.63 -12.78
C GLY A 51 14.37 4.04 -12.74
N VAL A 52 14.96 4.97 -13.49
CA VAL A 52 14.43 6.32 -13.74
C VAL A 52 14.14 6.50 -15.22
N PRO A 53 13.09 7.24 -15.62
CA PRO A 53 12.82 7.52 -17.03
C PRO A 53 14.00 8.25 -17.69
N LEU A 54 14.29 7.90 -18.95
CA LEU A 54 15.27 8.59 -19.79
C LEU A 54 14.75 10.00 -20.16
N ALA A 55 14.99 10.99 -19.30
CA ALA A 55 14.66 12.39 -19.55
C ALA A 55 15.75 13.32 -18.99
N HIS A 56 16.10 14.35 -19.75
CA HIS A 56 17.08 15.38 -19.35
C HIS A 56 16.62 16.06 -18.05
N ASN A 57 17.44 15.94 -16.99
CA ASN A 57 17.19 16.38 -15.61
C ASN A 57 16.10 15.60 -14.86
N ASN A 58 16.49 14.51 -14.20
CA ASN A 58 15.75 13.99 -13.06
C ASN A 58 16.64 13.97 -11.80
N PRO A 59 16.18 14.56 -10.68
CA PRO A 59 16.95 14.58 -9.45
C PRO A 59 17.03 13.17 -8.87
N THR A 60 18.22 12.79 -8.41
CA THR A 60 18.36 11.76 -7.37
C THR A 60 17.35 12.10 -6.27
N PRO A 61 16.52 11.14 -5.80
CA PRO A 61 15.55 11.43 -4.75
C PRO A 61 16.26 12.08 -3.55
N ILE A 62 15.89 13.34 -3.26
CA ILE A 62 16.46 14.21 -2.21
C ILE A 62 16.05 13.68 -0.84
N ILE A 63 16.54 12.50 -0.46
CA ILE A 63 16.17 11.80 0.78
C ILE A 63 17.41 11.38 1.57
N PHE A 64 18.56 11.32 0.92
CA PHE A 64 19.85 11.02 1.55
C PHE A 64 20.65 12.31 1.68
N ASP A 65 20.10 13.31 2.39
CA ASP A 65 20.68 14.64 2.48
C ASP A 65 22.02 14.71 3.25
N ASP A 66 22.50 13.64 3.91
CA ASP A 66 23.62 13.81 4.86
C ASP A 66 24.53 12.60 5.14
N GLN A 67 24.65 11.64 4.22
CA GLN A 67 25.58 10.51 4.42
C GLN A 67 26.25 10.11 3.10
N ALA A 68 27.42 10.68 2.83
CA ALA A 68 28.26 10.35 1.67
C ALA A 68 28.60 8.83 1.58
N SER A 69 28.55 8.09 2.70
CA SER A 69 28.77 6.64 2.79
C SER A 69 27.57 5.78 2.34
N LEU A 70 26.35 6.31 2.29
CA LEU A 70 25.14 5.57 1.86
C LEU A 70 25.06 5.40 0.33
N SER A 71 25.83 6.21 -0.41
CA SER A 71 25.76 6.35 -1.87
C SER A 71 26.20 5.11 -2.65
N SER A 72 27.15 4.32 -2.15
CA SER A 72 27.76 3.22 -2.91
C SER A 72 26.84 2.02 -3.12
N SER A 73 25.90 1.81 -2.19
CA SER A 73 24.92 0.71 -2.27
C SER A 73 23.68 1.06 -3.09
N ILE A 74 23.53 2.31 -3.53
CA ILE A 74 22.34 2.79 -4.25
C ILE A 74 22.73 3.11 -5.69
N VAL A 75 22.10 2.44 -6.65
CA VAL A 75 22.41 2.56 -8.07
C VAL A 75 21.16 3.00 -8.81
N ASN A 76 21.27 4.04 -9.64
CA ASN A 76 20.20 4.44 -10.55
C ASN A 76 20.47 3.94 -11.97
N GLU A 77 19.41 3.60 -12.68
CA GLU A 77 19.46 3.17 -14.08
C GLU A 77 18.50 3.99 -14.92
N GLU A 78 18.99 4.67 -15.95
CA GLU A 78 18.12 5.35 -16.91
C GLU A 78 17.43 4.33 -17.82
N ILE A 79 16.11 4.35 -17.89
CA ILE A 79 15.31 3.36 -18.60
C ILE A 79 14.64 4.01 -19.80
N SER A 80 14.93 3.49 -21.00
CA SER A 80 14.27 3.93 -22.22
C SER A 80 12.86 3.36 -22.34
N ASP A 81 12.02 3.99 -23.16
CA ASP A 81 10.67 3.52 -23.42
C ASP A 81 10.64 2.15 -24.11
N GLU A 82 11.63 1.85 -24.96
CA GLU A 82 11.77 0.53 -25.61
C GLU A 82 12.01 -0.57 -24.56
N LEU A 83 12.90 -0.31 -23.61
CA LEU A 83 13.20 -1.27 -22.54
C LEU A 83 12.01 -1.45 -21.58
N LEU A 84 11.22 -0.40 -21.33
CA LEU A 84 9.96 -0.52 -20.58
C LEU A 84 8.93 -1.37 -21.31
N ILE A 85 8.82 -1.24 -22.64
CA ILE A 85 7.91 -2.06 -23.45
C ILE A 85 8.31 -3.53 -23.38
N GLU A 86 9.61 -3.81 -23.52
CA GLU A 86 10.17 -5.15 -23.39
C GLU A 86 9.91 -5.75 -22.00
N ALA A 87 10.20 -4.98 -20.95
CA ALA A 87 9.96 -5.35 -19.56
C ALA A 87 8.51 -5.77 -19.31
N VAL A 88 7.55 -4.97 -19.76
CA VAL A 88 6.11 -5.27 -19.64
C VAL A 88 5.74 -6.51 -20.45
N ALA A 89 6.30 -6.69 -21.65
CA ALA A 89 6.00 -7.84 -22.49
C ALA A 89 6.50 -9.15 -21.87
N LEU A 90 7.69 -9.16 -21.26
CA LEU A 90 8.25 -10.32 -20.56
C LEU A 90 7.46 -10.64 -19.30
N LEU A 91 7.14 -9.64 -18.46
CA LEU A 91 6.33 -9.86 -17.26
C LEU A 91 4.94 -10.43 -17.59
N LYS A 92 4.31 -9.96 -18.68
CA LYS A 92 3.03 -10.50 -19.14
C LYS A 92 3.11 -11.97 -19.57
N LYS A 93 4.22 -12.41 -20.16
CA LYS A 93 4.43 -13.84 -20.50
C LYS A 93 4.48 -14.72 -19.25
N GLU A 94 4.98 -14.17 -18.14
CA GLU A 94 5.00 -14.81 -16.82
C GLU A 94 3.72 -14.59 -16.00
N ASN A 95 2.62 -14.20 -16.64
CA ASN A 95 1.34 -13.88 -15.99
C ASN A 95 1.42 -12.76 -14.92
N VAL A 96 2.42 -11.88 -15.00
CA VAL A 96 2.53 -10.69 -14.15
C VAL A 96 1.97 -9.48 -14.90
N ASN A 97 0.75 -9.07 -14.56
CA ASN A 97 0.11 -7.91 -15.18
C ASN A 97 0.59 -6.60 -14.54
N ILE A 98 1.20 -5.73 -15.34
CA ILE A 98 1.75 -4.45 -14.88
C ILE A 98 1.72 -3.39 -15.99
N ASN A 99 1.63 -2.11 -15.60
CA ASN A 99 1.74 -0.98 -16.53
C ASN A 99 3.21 -0.54 -16.67
N LYS A 100 3.51 0.29 -17.69
CA LYS A 100 4.86 0.83 -17.93
C LYS A 100 5.41 1.59 -16.73
N ASN A 101 4.61 2.43 -16.09
CA ASN A 101 5.05 3.23 -14.95
C ASN A 101 5.55 2.36 -13.80
N ASP A 102 4.98 1.17 -13.60
CA ASP A 102 5.34 0.25 -12.52
C ASP A 102 6.44 -0.75 -12.94
N ALA A 103 6.80 -0.84 -14.22
CA ALA A 103 7.81 -1.80 -14.69
C ALA A 103 9.28 -1.34 -14.51
N HIS A 104 9.53 -0.15 -13.97
CA HIS A 104 10.87 0.44 -13.90
C HIS A 104 11.89 -0.38 -13.10
N GLY A 105 11.47 -1.08 -12.03
CA GLY A 105 12.36 -1.97 -11.27
C GLY A 105 12.88 -3.13 -12.12
N PHE A 106 11.97 -3.81 -12.82
CA PHE A 106 12.30 -4.93 -13.70
C PHE A 106 13.04 -4.49 -14.96
N ALA A 107 12.70 -3.32 -15.49
CA ALA A 107 13.45 -2.75 -16.61
C ALA A 107 14.91 -2.46 -16.22
N ALA A 108 15.16 -1.97 -15.00
CA ALA A 108 16.53 -1.82 -14.50
C ALA A 108 17.25 -3.17 -14.36
N PHE A 109 16.54 -4.21 -13.89
CA PHE A 109 17.07 -5.58 -13.86
C PHE A 109 17.44 -6.08 -15.26
N LEU A 110 16.53 -5.98 -16.24
CA LEU A 110 16.80 -6.38 -17.63
C LEU A 110 17.98 -5.62 -18.22
N LYS A 111 18.11 -4.32 -17.92
CA LYS A 111 19.27 -3.53 -18.35
C LYS A 111 20.58 -4.12 -17.87
N GLN A 112 20.66 -4.52 -16.60
CA GLN A 112 21.86 -5.13 -16.03
C GLN A 112 22.11 -6.55 -16.56
N VAL A 113 21.05 -7.32 -16.84
CA VAL A 113 21.16 -8.63 -17.53
C VAL A 113 21.74 -8.45 -18.93
N HIS A 114 21.25 -7.48 -19.71
CA HIS A 114 21.77 -7.19 -21.06
C HIS A 114 23.26 -6.77 -21.04
N ARG A 115 23.71 -6.12 -19.98
CA ARG A 115 25.12 -5.77 -19.75
C ARG A 115 25.97 -6.89 -19.12
N ARG A 116 25.38 -8.04 -18.81
CA ARG A 116 26.03 -9.17 -18.11
C ARG A 116 26.54 -8.81 -16.70
N GLU A 117 25.90 -7.83 -16.06
CA GLU A 117 26.16 -7.46 -14.66
C GLU A 117 25.37 -8.32 -13.67
N ILE A 118 24.45 -9.15 -14.18
CA ILE A 118 23.76 -10.21 -13.47
C ILE A 118 24.17 -11.55 -14.11
N THR A 119 24.68 -12.45 -13.29
CA THR A 119 25.12 -13.79 -13.70
C THR A 119 24.41 -14.87 -12.88
N ASP A 120 24.54 -16.11 -13.33
CA ASP A 120 24.06 -17.27 -12.58
C ASP A 120 24.63 -17.26 -11.15
N GLY A 121 23.78 -17.58 -10.18
CA GLY A 121 24.10 -17.53 -8.76
C GLY A 121 23.84 -16.19 -8.08
N ASN A 122 23.46 -15.13 -8.80
CA ASN A 122 22.97 -13.91 -8.16
C ASN A 122 21.56 -14.08 -7.58
N TYR A 123 21.39 -13.65 -6.34
CA TYR A 123 20.09 -13.59 -5.68
C TYR A 123 19.54 -12.17 -5.75
N VAL A 124 18.48 -11.99 -6.53
CA VAL A 124 17.88 -10.68 -6.78
C VAL A 124 16.43 -10.63 -6.32
N ILE A 125 16.01 -9.46 -5.87
CA ILE A 125 14.60 -9.17 -5.57
C ILE A 125 14.15 -8.05 -6.48
N ILE A 126 12.97 -8.18 -7.08
CA ILE A 126 12.42 -7.17 -7.97
C ILE A 126 11.08 -6.69 -7.42
N LEU A 127 11.02 -5.42 -7.07
CA LEU A 127 9.87 -4.72 -6.48
C LEU A 127 9.32 -3.72 -7.50
N ASN A 128 8.49 -4.22 -8.42
CA ASN A 128 7.93 -3.39 -9.48
C ASN A 128 6.83 -2.43 -8.99
N SER A 129 5.99 -2.87 -8.06
CA SER A 129 5.04 -1.97 -7.39
C SER A 129 4.47 -2.65 -6.16
N GLY A 130 4.48 -1.94 -5.02
CA GLY A 130 3.75 -2.33 -3.81
C GLY A 130 2.24 -2.05 -3.89
N LYS A 131 1.67 -1.94 -5.10
CA LYS A 131 0.21 -1.95 -5.25
C LYS A 131 -0.23 -3.36 -4.94
N SER A 132 -1.19 -3.47 -4.03
CA SER A 132 -1.81 -4.74 -3.77
C SER A 132 -2.47 -5.22 -5.08
N ASN A 133 -2.32 -6.49 -5.48
CA ASN A 133 -3.05 -7.07 -6.62
C ASN A 133 -4.54 -7.21 -6.27
N VAL A 134 -5.16 -6.13 -5.81
CA VAL A 134 -6.48 -6.13 -5.21
C VAL A 134 -7.31 -5.14 -5.98
N LYS A 135 -8.47 -5.58 -6.42
CA LYS A 135 -9.43 -4.77 -7.14
C LYS A 135 -10.34 -4.12 -6.09
N ILE A 136 -10.34 -2.80 -6.03
CA ILE A 136 -11.31 -2.08 -5.20
C ILE A 136 -12.62 -1.96 -5.98
N MET A 137 -13.67 -2.56 -5.44
CA MET A 137 -15.02 -2.54 -6.00
C MET A 137 -15.94 -1.77 -5.07
N GLN A 138 -16.86 -0.99 -5.64
CA GLN A 138 -17.97 -0.43 -4.91
C GLN A 138 -19.15 -1.39 -5.01
N LEU A 139 -19.70 -1.80 -3.87
CA LEU A 139 -20.91 -2.61 -3.82
C LEU A 139 -22.06 -1.88 -4.50
N GLN A 140 -22.72 -2.54 -5.43
CA GLN A 140 -23.92 -2.05 -6.12
C GLN A 140 -25.18 -2.64 -5.48
N ASN A 141 -26.32 -2.00 -5.71
CA ASN A 141 -27.59 -2.43 -5.13
C ASN A 141 -28.11 -3.77 -5.68
N ASP A 142 -27.65 -4.16 -6.87
CA ASP A 142 -27.97 -5.42 -7.55
C ASP A 142 -26.97 -6.55 -7.26
N ASP A 143 -25.92 -6.29 -6.46
CA ASP A 143 -24.99 -7.33 -6.04
C ASP A 143 -25.67 -8.33 -5.08
N ASP A 144 -25.51 -9.62 -5.34
CA ASP A 144 -26.05 -10.72 -4.53
C ASP A 144 -25.19 -10.99 -3.29
N ILE A 145 -25.01 -9.96 -2.45
CA ILE A 145 -24.26 -10.05 -1.19
C ILE A 145 -25.20 -9.85 -0.01
N HIS A 146 -25.35 -10.89 0.80
CA HIS A 146 -26.15 -10.82 2.02
C HIS A 146 -25.56 -9.82 3.03
N LYS A 147 -26.43 -8.98 3.61
CA LYS A 147 -26.04 -8.01 4.66
C LYS A 147 -25.38 -8.67 5.86
N ASP A 148 -25.83 -9.87 6.24
CA ASP A 148 -25.26 -10.60 7.37
C ASP A 148 -23.79 -10.94 7.14
N PHE A 149 -23.44 -11.32 5.91
CA PHE A 149 -22.04 -11.51 5.51
C PHE A 149 -21.23 -10.22 5.68
N LEU A 150 -21.76 -9.07 5.24
CA LEU A 150 -21.08 -7.77 5.38
C LEU A 150 -20.86 -7.39 6.85
N VAL A 151 -21.86 -7.63 7.71
CA VAL A 151 -21.76 -7.41 9.16
C VAL A 151 -20.65 -8.29 9.75
N ASP A 152 -20.66 -9.57 9.40
CA ASP A 152 -19.70 -10.55 9.93
C ASP A 152 -18.27 -10.24 9.50
N VAL A 153 -18.02 -9.96 8.22
CA VAL A 153 -16.66 -9.64 7.74
C VAL A 153 -16.16 -8.30 8.29
N THR A 154 -17.04 -7.30 8.41
CA THR A 154 -16.69 -6.00 9.01
C THR A 154 -16.18 -6.21 10.44
N ARG A 155 -16.98 -6.85 11.29
CA ARG A 155 -16.60 -7.09 12.69
C ARG A 155 -15.35 -7.96 12.81
N THR A 156 -15.27 -9.01 12.00
CA THR A 156 -14.11 -9.92 11.98
C THR A 156 -12.82 -9.20 11.63
N TRP A 157 -12.83 -8.32 10.62
CA TRP A 157 -11.61 -7.64 10.15
C TRP A 157 -11.23 -6.41 10.98
N LEU A 158 -12.18 -5.79 11.68
CA LEU A 158 -11.90 -4.76 12.69
C LEU A 158 -11.34 -5.37 14.00
N ALA A 159 -11.68 -6.63 14.30
CA ALA A 159 -11.22 -7.37 15.47
C ALA A 159 -11.48 -6.60 16.79
N GLN A 160 -10.43 -6.18 17.49
CA GLN A 160 -10.55 -5.47 18.78
C GLN A 160 -11.17 -4.07 18.66
N TYR A 161 -11.32 -3.54 17.44
CA TYR A 161 -11.96 -2.25 17.18
C TYR A 161 -13.40 -2.41 16.68
N SER A 162 -13.98 -3.61 16.78
CA SER A 162 -15.34 -3.86 16.30
C SER A 162 -16.38 -3.33 17.28
N ASP A 163 -17.41 -2.71 16.73
CA ASP A 163 -18.60 -2.29 17.45
C ASP A 163 -19.62 -3.45 17.58
N SER A 164 -20.75 -3.15 18.22
CA SER A 164 -21.85 -4.10 18.35
C SER A 164 -22.42 -4.51 16.99
N VAL A 165 -23.10 -5.66 16.93
CA VAL A 165 -23.79 -6.13 15.71
C VAL A 165 -24.83 -5.12 15.24
N ILE A 166 -25.52 -4.47 16.17
CA ILE A 166 -26.57 -3.49 15.89
C ILE A 166 -25.97 -2.24 15.25
N GLU A 167 -24.96 -1.64 15.86
CA GLU A 167 -24.27 -0.46 15.32
C GLU A 167 -23.64 -0.76 13.95
N THR A 168 -23.01 -1.92 13.82
CA THR A 168 -22.40 -2.33 12.54
C THR A 168 -23.46 -2.46 11.44
N ARG A 169 -24.61 -3.08 11.75
CA ARG A 169 -25.72 -3.25 10.81
C ARG A 169 -26.30 -1.91 10.39
N GLU A 170 -26.52 -1.01 11.34
CA GLU A 170 -27.04 0.33 11.07
C GLU A 170 -26.13 1.10 10.10
N ALA A 171 -24.81 1.05 10.32
CA ALA A 171 -23.86 1.70 9.42
C ALA A 171 -23.86 1.06 8.02
N ILE A 172 -23.95 -0.27 7.92
CA ILE A 172 -24.03 -0.97 6.63
C ILE A 172 -25.31 -0.58 5.89
N GLU A 173 -26.45 -0.52 6.58
CA GLU A 173 -27.72 -0.13 5.95
C GLU A 173 -27.70 1.32 5.46
N ASN A 174 -27.15 2.24 6.26
CA ASN A 174 -26.94 3.62 5.82
C ASN A 174 -26.00 3.69 4.60
N ALA A 175 -24.90 2.92 4.62
CA ALA A 175 -23.93 2.90 3.53
C ALA A 175 -24.52 2.33 2.24
N MET A 176 -25.44 1.36 2.31
CA MET A 176 -26.15 0.85 1.12
C MET A 176 -27.19 1.84 0.59
N ASP A 177 -27.89 2.56 1.46
CA ASP A 177 -28.97 3.47 1.07
C ASP A 177 -28.46 4.84 0.58
N LYS A 178 -27.53 5.46 1.33
CA LYS A 178 -27.12 6.86 1.13
C LYS A 178 -25.60 7.06 1.04
N GLY A 179 -24.82 6.10 1.56
CA GLY A 179 -23.37 6.13 1.53
C GLY A 179 -22.80 5.24 0.43
N PHE A 180 -21.74 4.50 0.77
CA PHE A 180 -21.23 3.42 -0.09
C PHE A 180 -20.37 2.42 0.70
N ILE A 181 -20.29 1.20 0.19
CA ILE A 181 -19.41 0.14 0.70
C ILE A 181 -18.37 -0.18 -0.37
N LEU A 182 -17.10 -0.22 0.01
CA LEU A 182 -16.00 -0.67 -0.83
C LEU A 182 -15.50 -2.03 -0.35
N LEU A 183 -15.31 -2.95 -1.30
CA LEU A 183 -14.71 -4.25 -1.08
C LEU A 183 -13.38 -4.32 -1.83
N ALA A 184 -12.37 -4.86 -1.17
CA ALA A 184 -11.08 -5.15 -1.79
C ALA A 184 -11.04 -6.63 -2.15
N GLU A 185 -11.11 -6.96 -3.44
CA GLU A 185 -11.13 -8.33 -3.94
C GLU A 185 -9.78 -8.75 -4.52
N LYS A 186 -9.31 -9.94 -4.14
CA LYS A 186 -8.11 -10.55 -4.69
C LYS A 186 -8.38 -12.02 -4.98
N ASP A 187 -8.08 -12.46 -6.20
CA ASP A 187 -8.20 -13.86 -6.62
C ASP A 187 -9.59 -14.46 -6.31
N GLY A 188 -10.66 -13.66 -6.48
CA GLY A 188 -12.04 -14.05 -6.20
C GLY A 188 -12.44 -14.06 -4.71
N ALA A 189 -11.57 -13.59 -3.81
CA ALA A 189 -11.84 -13.50 -2.38
C ALA A 189 -11.78 -12.06 -1.87
N TYR A 190 -12.67 -11.69 -0.96
CA TYR A 190 -12.61 -10.39 -0.28
C TYR A 190 -11.54 -10.38 0.81
N GLU A 191 -10.69 -9.36 0.75
CA GLU A 191 -9.50 -9.17 1.60
C GLU A 191 -9.59 -7.87 2.44
N GLY A 192 -10.57 -7.01 2.17
CA GLY A 192 -10.83 -5.81 2.96
C GLY A 192 -12.19 -5.20 2.65
N ILE A 193 -12.66 -4.38 3.60
CA ILE A 193 -13.93 -3.64 3.52
C ILE A 193 -13.74 -2.22 4.04
N CYS A 194 -14.42 -1.26 3.41
CA CYS A 194 -14.55 0.11 3.87
C CYS A 194 -16.03 0.50 3.80
N VAL A 195 -16.63 0.81 4.95
CA VAL A 195 -18.03 1.21 5.09
C VAL A 195 -18.06 2.71 5.32
N VAL A 196 -18.65 3.44 4.36
CA VAL A 196 -18.78 4.89 4.41
C VAL A 196 -20.25 5.26 4.49
N VAL A 197 -20.62 5.91 5.60
CA VAL A 197 -21.98 6.37 5.86
C VAL A 197 -22.16 7.82 5.40
N TYR A 198 -23.39 8.16 5.04
CA TYR A 198 -23.80 9.52 4.74
C TYR A 198 -24.39 10.18 5.99
N ILE A 199 -23.83 11.33 6.36
CA ILE A 199 -24.26 12.11 7.53
C ILE A 199 -24.92 13.45 7.16
N GLY A 200 -24.89 13.84 5.87
CA GLY A 200 -25.80 14.85 5.31
C GLY A 200 -25.48 16.32 5.55
N PHE A 201 -24.33 16.63 6.16
CA PHE A 201 -23.92 18.03 6.32
C PHE A 201 -23.14 18.51 5.09
N PRO A 202 -23.58 19.60 4.42
CA PRO A 202 -22.86 20.12 3.25
C PRO A 202 -21.61 20.92 3.65
N ASN A 203 -21.65 21.62 4.79
CA ASN A 203 -20.64 22.62 5.19
C ASN A 203 -20.18 22.54 6.66
N PHE A 204 -20.94 21.90 7.55
CA PHE A 204 -20.63 21.92 8.99
C PHE A 204 -19.60 20.85 9.37
N ILE A 205 -19.90 19.60 9.04
CA ILE A 205 -18.96 18.46 9.09
C ILE A 205 -18.93 17.80 7.71
N PRO A 206 -17.89 17.02 7.37
CA PRO A 206 -17.80 16.38 6.07
C PRO A 206 -19.04 15.51 5.78
N THR A 207 -19.57 15.58 4.56
CA THR A 207 -20.84 14.94 4.16
C THR A 207 -20.86 13.44 4.39
N TYR A 208 -19.70 12.80 4.33
CA TYR A 208 -19.51 11.38 4.56
C TYR A 208 -18.64 11.10 5.80
N HIS A 209 -18.88 9.96 6.44
CA HIS A 209 -18.06 9.44 7.52
C HIS A 209 -17.62 8.01 7.20
N LEU A 210 -16.32 7.75 7.20
CA LEU A 210 -15.77 6.40 7.18
C LEU A 210 -16.05 5.79 8.57
N ALA A 211 -17.10 4.98 8.64
CA ALA A 211 -17.52 4.32 9.87
C ALA A 211 -16.57 3.16 10.20
N TYR A 212 -16.32 2.29 9.21
CA TYR A 212 -15.50 1.10 9.40
C TYR A 212 -14.50 0.89 8.27
N ILE A 213 -13.30 0.47 8.65
CA ILE A 213 -12.32 -0.06 7.71
C ILE A 213 -11.63 -1.27 8.32
N GLY A 214 -11.68 -2.39 7.59
CA GLY A 214 -11.13 -3.67 8.00
C GLY A 214 -10.33 -4.29 6.87
N VAL A 215 -9.20 -4.91 7.20
CA VAL A 215 -8.42 -5.73 6.28
C VAL A 215 -8.20 -7.09 6.94
N LYS A 216 -8.44 -8.16 6.17
CA LYS A 216 -8.25 -9.54 6.60
C LYS A 216 -6.84 -9.70 7.17
N LYS A 217 -6.72 -10.42 8.29
CA LYS A 217 -5.47 -10.50 9.07
C LYS A 217 -4.27 -10.95 8.23
N GLN A 218 -4.45 -11.93 7.34
CA GLN A 218 -3.38 -12.44 6.47
C GLN A 218 -2.97 -11.46 5.34
N SER A 219 -3.74 -10.40 5.11
CA SER A 219 -3.51 -9.40 4.07
C SER A 219 -3.13 -8.02 4.60
N LYS A 220 -2.93 -7.90 5.93
CA LYS A 220 -2.38 -6.68 6.55
C LYS A 220 -0.97 -6.40 6.02
N GLY A 221 -0.60 -5.12 5.98
CA GLY A 221 0.73 -4.68 5.53
C GLY A 221 0.93 -4.66 4.01
N ARG A 222 -0.10 -5.00 3.21
CA ARG A 222 -0.03 -5.02 1.74
C ARG A 222 -0.53 -3.75 1.05
N GLY A 223 -0.95 -2.72 1.80
CA GLY A 223 -1.47 -1.48 1.23
C GLY A 223 -2.98 -1.43 0.98
N ILE A 224 -3.71 -2.53 1.20
CA ILE A 224 -5.17 -2.62 0.95
C ILE A 224 -5.96 -1.49 1.63
N GLY A 225 -5.67 -1.22 2.91
CA GLY A 225 -6.34 -0.15 3.64
C GLY A 225 -6.09 1.24 3.05
N ILE A 226 -4.90 1.48 2.48
CA ILE A 226 -4.57 2.74 1.81
C ILE A 226 -5.42 2.87 0.54
N GLU A 227 -5.49 1.82 -0.27
CA GLU A 227 -6.26 1.82 -1.52
C GLU A 227 -7.76 2.01 -1.27
N LEU A 228 -8.31 1.36 -0.23
CA LEU A 228 -9.69 1.54 0.20
C LEU A 228 -9.99 3.00 0.61
N ILE A 229 -9.12 3.63 1.42
CA ILE A 229 -9.32 5.01 1.88
C ILE A 229 -9.15 5.98 0.72
N GLN A 230 -8.18 5.77 -0.16
CA GLN A 230 -8.00 6.61 -1.35
C GLN A 230 -9.25 6.61 -2.23
N LYS A 231 -9.83 5.42 -2.46
CA LYS A 231 -11.08 5.33 -3.23
C LYS A 231 -12.26 5.98 -2.50
N ALA A 232 -12.31 5.88 -1.17
CA ALA A 232 -13.34 6.57 -0.37
C ALA A 232 -13.20 8.11 -0.44
N ILE A 233 -11.99 8.64 -0.41
CA ILE A 233 -11.72 10.09 -0.59
C ILE A 233 -12.17 10.55 -1.98
N GLU A 234 -11.88 9.75 -3.02
CA GLU A 234 -12.30 10.03 -4.40
C GLU A 234 -13.83 10.10 -4.51
N LEU A 235 -14.55 9.06 -4.08
CA LEU A 235 -16.01 8.98 -4.19
C LEU A 235 -16.74 10.03 -3.35
N SER A 236 -16.13 10.44 -2.23
CA SER A 236 -16.67 11.50 -1.37
C SER A 236 -16.29 12.92 -1.81
N ASN A 237 -15.53 13.08 -2.90
CA ASN A 237 -14.98 14.37 -3.33
C ASN A 237 -14.23 15.10 -2.21
N GLY A 238 -13.47 14.36 -1.40
CA GLY A 238 -12.73 14.87 -0.24
C GLY A 238 -13.61 15.25 0.97
N LYS A 239 -14.93 15.11 0.90
CA LYS A 239 -15.85 15.39 2.02
C LYS A 239 -16.00 14.17 2.94
N LEU A 240 -14.87 13.66 3.43
CA LEU A 240 -14.81 12.47 4.27
C LEU A 240 -14.23 12.78 5.65
N SER A 241 -14.93 12.32 6.69
CA SER A 241 -14.43 12.29 8.07
C SER A 241 -14.21 10.86 8.53
N LEU A 242 -13.43 10.67 9.59
CA LEU A 242 -13.27 9.40 10.28
C LEU A 242 -13.01 9.66 11.76
N HIS A 243 -13.13 8.62 12.57
CA HIS A 243 -12.61 8.60 13.93
C HIS A 243 -11.55 7.51 14.06
N VAL A 244 -10.66 7.66 15.03
CA VAL A 244 -9.58 6.70 15.29
C VAL A 244 -9.38 6.58 16.79
N ASP A 245 -9.23 5.35 17.26
CA ASP A 245 -8.94 5.06 18.66
C ASP A 245 -7.68 5.83 19.13
N LEU A 246 -7.76 6.41 20.34
CA LEU A 246 -6.69 7.24 20.89
C LEU A 246 -5.37 6.47 21.05
N SER A 247 -5.41 5.16 21.28
CA SER A 247 -4.24 4.29 21.40
C SER A 247 -3.63 3.89 20.04
N ASN A 248 -4.36 4.04 18.94
CA ASN A 248 -3.94 3.56 17.62
C ASN A 248 -3.04 4.56 16.87
N ASN A 249 -1.85 4.81 17.41
CA ASN A 249 -0.87 5.74 16.84
C ASN A 249 -0.42 5.39 15.41
N LYS A 250 -0.47 4.10 15.03
CA LYS A 250 -0.13 3.66 13.66
C LYS A 250 -1.17 4.16 12.65
N ALA A 251 -2.46 4.02 12.97
CA ALA A 251 -3.55 4.51 12.12
C ALA A 251 -3.57 6.04 12.04
N LYS A 252 -3.35 6.74 13.16
CA LYS A 252 -3.25 8.22 13.18
C LYS A 252 -2.21 8.74 12.17
N LYS A 253 -0.98 8.23 12.25
CA LYS A 253 0.11 8.61 11.32
C LYS A 253 -0.21 8.27 9.87
N LEU A 254 -0.93 7.17 9.64
CA LEU A 254 -1.37 6.80 8.30
C LEU A 254 -2.36 7.84 7.75
N TYR A 255 -3.41 8.15 8.52
CA TYR A 255 -4.45 9.10 8.10
C TYR A 255 -3.87 10.51 7.90
N GLU A 256 -2.97 10.96 8.76
CA GLU A 256 -2.25 12.25 8.59
C GLU A 256 -1.48 12.30 7.27
N LYS A 257 -0.75 11.23 6.92
CA LYS A 257 -0.05 11.13 5.62
C LYS A 257 -1.00 11.12 4.43
N MET A 258 -2.26 10.73 4.63
CA MET A 258 -3.30 10.73 3.61
C MET A 258 -4.07 12.05 3.54
N GLY A 259 -3.68 13.06 4.33
CA GLY A 259 -4.26 14.40 4.31
C GLY A 259 -5.38 14.63 5.33
N PHE A 260 -5.70 13.66 6.19
CA PHE A 260 -6.62 13.90 7.30
C PHE A 260 -5.95 14.78 8.36
N VAL A 261 -6.73 15.68 8.96
CA VAL A 261 -6.26 16.57 10.03
C VAL A 261 -7.01 16.26 11.31
N HIS A 262 -6.28 16.07 12.41
CA HIS A 262 -6.88 15.91 13.72
C HIS A 262 -7.48 17.25 14.19
N LYS A 263 -8.80 17.30 14.41
CA LYS A 263 -9.50 18.54 14.80
C LYS A 263 -9.89 18.57 16.28
N TYR A 264 -10.47 17.49 16.79
CA TYR A 264 -10.97 17.39 18.16
C TYR A 264 -11.16 15.93 18.56
N ASN A 265 -11.27 15.69 19.87
CA ASN A 265 -11.65 14.39 20.42
C ASN A 265 -13.16 14.16 20.25
N ARG A 266 -13.56 12.91 19.96
CA ARG A 266 -14.97 12.50 19.98
C ARG A 266 -15.37 12.17 21.41
N MET A 267 -16.40 12.83 21.92
CA MET A 267 -16.97 12.59 23.24
C MET A 267 -18.42 12.12 23.06
N ILE A 268 -18.80 11.02 23.71
CA ILE A 268 -20.14 10.43 23.64
C ILE A 268 -20.73 10.49 25.04
N TYR A 269 -21.92 11.07 25.18
CA TYR A 269 -22.65 11.05 26.44
C TYR A 269 -23.04 9.61 26.77
N GLN A 270 -22.76 9.19 27.98
CA GLN A 270 -23.22 7.92 28.52
C GLN A 270 -23.99 8.24 29.79
N ASP A 271 -25.23 7.76 29.85
CA ASP A 271 -25.98 7.74 31.09
C ASP A 271 -25.49 6.52 31.88
N ILE A 272 -24.56 6.76 32.82
CA ILE A 272 -23.87 5.74 33.63
C ILE A 272 -24.50 5.69 35.01
#